data_AF-A0A949DXA7-F1
#
_entry.id   AF-A0A949DXA7-F1
#
_cell.length_a   1.000
_cell.length_b   1.000
_cell.length_c   1.000
_cell.angle_alpha   90.00
_cell.angle_beta   90.00
_cell.angle_gamma   90.00
#
_symmetry.space_group_name_H-M   'P 1'
#
loop_
_entity.id
_entity.type
_entity.pdbx_description
1 polymer ?
#
loop_
_entity_poly.entity_id
_entity_poly.type
_entity_poly.pdbx_seq_one_letter_code
_entity_poly.pdbx_strand_id
1 'polypeptide(L)' 'MSKLITAIYEDGIFKPLQDINLRDHQRVKLEIIHEAEPSLVESQKKALLEIAGIGNSGLSDVARKHNKYLYGKDS' A
#
# COMPACT_ATOMS: atom_id res chain seq x y z
N MET A 1 9.39 -25.34 -1.15
CA MET A 1 8.62 -24.08 -1.24
C MET A 1 9.28 -23.06 -0.35
N SER A 2 9.43 -21.82 -0.81
CA SER A 2 9.85 -20.71 0.05
C SER A 2 8.74 -20.39 1.06
N LYS A 3 9.12 -20.09 2.29
CA LYS A 3 8.22 -19.60 3.34
C LYS A 3 8.75 -18.24 3.80
N LEU A 4 7.85 -17.28 3.95
CA LEU A 4 8.18 -16.00 4.55
C LEU A 4 8.12 -16.16 6.07
N ILE A 5 9.17 -15.74 6.76
CA ILE A 5 9.28 -15.82 8.22
C ILE A 5 9.40 -14.38 8.71
N THR A 6 8.45 -13.94 9.51
CA THR A 6 8.52 -12.64 10.17
C THR A 6 9.36 -12.74 11.43
N ALA A 7 10.26 -11.79 11.63
CA ALA A 7 11.18 -11.76 12.77
C ALA A 7 11.41 -10.32 13.24
N ILE A 8 11.73 -10.17 14.51
CA ILE A 8 12.19 -8.92 15.11
C ILE A 8 13.72 -8.99 15.21
N TYR A 9 14.40 -7.89 14.87
CA TYR A 9 15.84 -7.76 15.07
C TYR A 9 16.13 -7.07 16.41
N GLU A 10 16.75 -7.81 17.33
CA GLU A 10 17.12 -7.34 18.67
C GLU A 10 18.52 -7.83 19.02
N ASP A 11 19.38 -6.93 19.51
CA ASP A 11 20.73 -7.23 19.99
C ASP A 11 21.60 -8.05 19.02
N GLY A 12 21.46 -7.82 17.70
CA GLY A 12 22.22 -8.55 16.69
C GLY A 12 21.59 -9.88 16.24
N ILE A 13 20.44 -10.26 16.81
CA ILE A 13 19.78 -11.55 16.58
C ILE A 13 18.41 -11.34 15.94
N PHE A 14 18.12 -12.07 14.85
CA PHE A 14 16.77 -12.15 14.27
C PHE A 14 15.93 -13.17 15.03
N LYS A 15 14.98 -12.69 15.83
CA LYS A 15 14.05 -13.51 16.63
C LYS A 15 12.76 -13.73 15.84
N PRO A 16 12.46 -14.96 15.38
CA PRO A 16 11.24 -15.24 14.65
C PRO A 16 10.01 -15.06 15.55
N LEU A 17 8.91 -14.53 15.00
CA LEU A 17 7.64 -14.35 15.72
C LEU A 17 6.84 -15.65 15.88
N GLN A 18 7.26 -16.71 15.20
CA GLN A 18 6.60 -18.01 15.16
C GLN A 18 7.66 -19.10 15.22
N ASP A 19 7.31 -20.27 15.75
CA ASP A 19 8.21 -21.41 15.76
C ASP A 19 8.58 -21.84 14.34
N ILE A 20 9.88 -21.96 14.11
CA ILE A 20 10.45 -22.34 12.82
C ILE A 20 11.25 -23.61 12.96
N ASN A 21 10.94 -24.60 12.13
CA ASN A 21 11.69 -25.83 12.06
C ASN A 21 12.80 -25.72 11.00
N LEU A 22 13.84 -24.94 11.32
CA LEU A 22 15.08 -24.88 10.54
C LEU A 22 16.12 -25.78 11.18
N ARG A 23 16.96 -26.40 10.33
CA ARG A 23 18.10 -27.18 10.81
C ARG A 23 19.21 -26.24 11.29
N ASP A 24 20.02 -26.73 12.22
CA ASP A 24 21.23 -26.01 12.60
C ASP A 24 22.14 -25.79 11.38
N HIS A 25 22.81 -24.63 11.34
CA HIS A 25 23.61 -24.16 10.20
C HIS A 25 22.89 -24.08 8.83
N GLN A 26 21.55 -24.07 8.81
CA GLN A 26 20.81 -23.91 7.56
C GLN A 26 20.99 -22.50 6.99
N ARG A 27 21.52 -22.41 5.76
CA ARG A 27 21.66 -21.14 5.04
C ARG A 27 20.29 -20.62 4.62
N VAL A 28 20.02 -19.35 4.93
CA VAL A 28 18.80 -18.63 4.53
C VAL A 28 19.15 -17.30 3.86
N LYS A 29 18.20 -16.74 3.11
CA LYS A 29 18.30 -15.38 2.55
C LYS A 29 17.35 -14.48 3.34
N LEU A 30 17.84 -13.31 3.74
CA LEU A 30 17.06 -12.31 4.44
C LEU A 30 16.62 -11.23 3.44
N GLU A 31 15.38 -10.77 3.60
CA GLU A 31 14.82 -9.64 2.88
C GLU A 31 14.20 -8.70 3.91
N ILE A 32 14.63 -7.42 3.91
CA ILE A 32 14.13 -6.41 4.83
C ILE A 32 13.07 -5.60 4.10
N ILE A 33 11.82 -5.87 4.44
CA ILE A 33 10.67 -5.16 3.89
C ILE A 33 10.38 -3.99 4.83
N HIS A 34 10.55 -2.78 4.34
CA HIS A 34 10.13 -1.59 5.07
C HIS A 34 8.63 -1.44 4.82
N GLU A 35 7.80 -1.64 5.85
CA GLU A 35 6.40 -1.24 5.76
C GLU A 35 6.37 0.28 5.57
N ALA A 36 5.71 0.73 4.51
CA ALA A 36 5.52 2.15 4.29
C ALA A 36 4.73 2.69 5.48
N GLU A 37 5.33 3.64 6.20
CA GLU A 37 4.66 4.42 7.23
C GLU A 37 3.26 4.82 6.71
N PRO A 38 2.17 4.40 7.38
CA PRO A 38 0.81 4.68 6.89
C PRO A 38 0.58 6.19 6.74
N SER A 39 1.25 6.99 7.57
CA SER A 39 1.30 8.45 7.49
C SER A 39 1.88 8.97 6.16
N LEU A 40 2.94 8.32 5.64
CA LEU A 40 3.55 8.67 4.36
C LEU A 40 2.64 8.30 3.20
N VAL A 41 1.99 7.12 3.24
CA VAL A 41 1.06 6.68 2.20
C VAL A 41 -0.14 7.63 2.10
N GLU A 42 -0.70 8.06 3.23
CA GLU A 42 -1.79 9.04 3.25
C GLU A 42 -1.36 10.40 2.72
N SER A 43 -0.17 10.88 3.11
CA SER A 43 0.37 12.16 2.64
C SER A 43 0.59 12.15 1.12
N GLN A 44 1.13 11.06 0.56
CA GLN A 44 1.33 10.88 -0.87
C GLN A 44 0.01 10.80 -1.64
N LYS A 45 -0.98 10.07 -1.09
CA LYS A 45 -2.33 10.00 -1.66
C LYS A 45 -2.99 11.38 -1.69
N LYS A 46 -2.85 12.18 -0.63
CA LYS A 46 -3.37 13.54 -0.55
C LYS A 46 -2.70 14.45 -1.59
N ALA A 47 -1.37 14.43 -1.69
CA ALA A 47 -0.64 15.22 -2.67
C ALA A 47 -1.02 14.84 -4.11
N LEU A 48 -1.20 13.55 -4.40
CA LEU A 48 -1.70 13.07 -5.69
C LEU A 48 -3.12 13.57 -5.99
N LEU A 49 -4.02 13.57 -5.00
CA LEU A 49 -5.37 14.09 -5.16
C LEU A 49 -5.37 15.60 -5.44
N GLU A 50 -4.49 16.36 -4.76
CA GLU A 50 -4.31 17.80 -4.99
C GLU A 50 -3.80 18.08 -6.41
N ILE A 51 -2.80 17.34 -6.89
CA ILE A 51 -2.23 17.50 -8.24
C ILE A 51 -3.22 17.06 -9.32
N ALA A 52 -3.92 15.95 -9.10
CA ALA A 52 -4.83 15.39 -10.10
C ALA A 52 -6.02 16.34 -10.36
N GLY A 53 -6.29 17.30 -9.47
CA GLY A 53 -7.41 18.23 -9.61
C GLY A 53 -8.77 17.53 -9.66
N ILE A 54 -8.83 16.24 -9.30
CA ILE A 54 -10.01 15.39 -9.44
C ILE A 54 -10.94 15.68 -8.26
N GLY A 55 -11.90 16.57 -8.52
CA GLY A 55 -13.27 16.39 -8.05
C GLY A 55 -13.52 16.57 -6.55
N ASN A 56 -13.37 17.79 -6.03
CA ASN A 56 -14.11 18.19 -4.81
C ASN A 56 -15.64 18.11 -4.98
N SER A 57 -16.13 17.90 -6.20
CA SER A 57 -17.56 17.72 -6.50
C SER A 57 -18.10 16.34 -6.12
N GLY A 58 -17.25 15.33 -5.90
CA GLY A 58 -17.68 13.95 -5.67
C GLY A 58 -18.32 13.26 -6.89
N LEU A 59 -18.28 13.91 -8.06
CA LEU A 59 -18.88 13.42 -9.29
C LEU A 59 -17.82 12.63 -10.09
N SER A 60 -18.00 11.32 -10.15
CA SER A 60 -17.07 10.40 -10.83
C SER A 60 -17.45 10.09 -12.28
N ASP A 61 -18.67 10.44 -12.71
CA ASP A 61 -19.22 10.10 -14.02
C ASP A 61 -19.39 11.32 -14.96
N VAL A 62 -18.75 12.45 -14.64
CA VAL A 62 -18.87 13.71 -15.41
C VAL A 62 -18.49 13.53 -16.88
N ALA A 63 -17.44 12.77 -17.16
CA ALA A 63 -17.02 12.48 -18.53
C ALA A 63 -18.04 11.63 -19.30
N ARG A 64 -18.73 10.69 -18.63
CA ARG A 64 -19.72 9.80 -19.25
C ARG A 64 -21.08 10.44 -19.41
N LYS A 65 -21.50 11.28 -18.47
CA LYS A 65 -22.79 11.98 -18.48
C LYS A 65 -22.62 13.47 -18.72
N HIS A 66 -21.69 13.84 -19.59
CA HIS A 66 -21.38 15.25 -19.86
C HIS A 66 -22.63 16.04 -20.28
N ASN A 67 -23.56 15.43 -21.02
CA ASN A 67 -24.82 16.08 -21.43
C ASN A 67 -25.72 16.45 -20.24
N LYS A 68 -25.77 15.58 -19.22
CA LYS A 68 -26.52 15.86 -17.99
C LYS A 68 -25.91 17.05 -17.26
N TYR A 69 -24.58 17.07 -17.12
CA TYR A 69 -23.89 18.09 -16.33
C TYR A 69 -23.72 19.43 -17.05
N LEU A 70 -23.65 19.44 -18.38
CA LEU A 70 -23.52 20.66 -19.18
C LEU A 70 -24.87 21.23 -19.62
N TYR A 71 -25.84 20.37 -19.92
CA TYR A 71 -27.08 20.78 -20.58
C TYR A 71 -28.37 20.40 -19.83
N GLY A 72 -28.26 19.73 -18.68
CA GLY A 72 -29.42 19.35 -17.87
C GLY A 72 -30.36 18.35 -18.54
N LYS A 73 -29.87 17.61 -19.55
CA LYS A 73 -30.65 16.62 -20.29
C LYS A 73 -30.08 15.22 -20.05
N ASP A 74 -30.92 14.30 -19.61
CA ASP A 74 -30.61 12.88 -19.65
C ASP A 74 -30.78 12.42 -21.10
N SER A 75 -29.69 11.97 -21.73
CA SER A 75 -29.70 11.36 -23.08
C SER A 75 -29.92 9.87 -22.96
#